data_AF-A0A2D3W6V5-F1
#
_entry.id   AF-A0A2D3W6V5-F1
#
_cell.length_a   1.000
_cell.length_b   1.000
_cell.length_c   1.000
_cell.angle_alpha   90.00
_cell.angle_beta   90.00
_cell.angle_gamma   90.00
#
_symmetry.space_group_name_H-M   'P 1'
#
loop_
_entity.id
_entity.type
_entity.pdbx_description
1 polymer ?
#
loop_
_entity_poly.entity_id
_entity_poly.type
_entity_poly.pdbx_seq_one_letter_code
_entity_poly.pdbx_strand_id
1 'polypeptide(L)'
;MDLQKANGVLLSIVDILEHVQNVQDGVASLLEKSALSFHEFLEEKSLKADEKVLNAYQYQDVMKQQLSALSQAVIVVEKSIRAYVYRPKDEEVFCENIDKLLVQIKESLQVAKQQQEDFSGNALDKKHHEEVEFF
;
A
#
# COMPACT_ATOMS: atom_id res chain seq x y z
N MET A 1 2.90 -14.27 -28.56
CA MET A 1 1.78 -13.43 -28.06
C MET A 1 1.83 -12.15 -28.87
N ASP A 2 0.72 -11.73 -29.49
CA ASP A 2 0.68 -10.49 -30.27
C ASP A 2 1.05 -9.28 -29.38
N LEU A 3 2.03 -8.51 -29.83
CA LEU A 3 2.56 -7.32 -29.14
C LEU A 3 1.44 -6.33 -28.76
N GLN A 4 0.43 -6.22 -29.63
CA GLN A 4 -0.72 -5.35 -29.44
C GLN A 4 -1.63 -5.88 -28.34
N LYS A 5 -1.84 -7.20 -28.30
CA LYS A 5 -2.61 -7.87 -27.24
C LYS A 5 -1.91 -7.76 -25.88
N ALA A 6 -0.59 -7.89 -25.85
CA ALA A 6 0.19 -7.78 -24.62
C ALA A 6 0.21 -6.36 -24.06
N ASN A 7 0.34 -5.33 -24.92
CA ASN A 7 0.19 -3.94 -24.51
C ASN A 7 -1.21 -3.66 -23.95
N GLY A 8 -2.25 -4.22 -24.57
CA GLY A 8 -3.62 -4.13 -24.06
C GLY A 8 -3.76 -4.69 -22.64
N VAL A 9 -3.20 -5.88 -22.38
CA VAL A 9 -3.20 -6.50 -21.05
C VAL A 9 -2.45 -5.64 -20.03
N LEU A 10 -1.28 -5.11 -20.38
CA LEU A 10 -0.48 -4.28 -19.50
C LEU A 10 -1.17 -2.95 -19.15
N LEU A 11 -1.84 -2.32 -20.11
CA LEU A 11 -2.64 -1.13 -19.85
C LEU A 11 -3.84 -1.44 -18.95
N SER A 12 -4.52 -2.58 -19.15
CA SER A 12 -5.57 -3.02 -18.23
C SER A 12 -5.06 -3.27 -16.80
N ILE A 13 -3.81 -3.75 -16.65
CA ILE A 13 -3.19 -3.89 -15.34
C ILE A 13 -2.95 -2.49 -14.71
N VAL A 14 -2.51 -1.50 -15.49
CA VAL A 14 -2.39 -0.11 -15.02
C VAL A 14 -3.74 0.43 -14.56
N ASP A 15 -4.81 0.26 -15.32
CA ASP A 15 -6.15 0.73 -14.93
C ASP A 15 -6.62 0.11 -13.61
N ILE A 16 -6.34 -1.18 -13.40
CA ILE A 16 -6.65 -1.88 -12.14
C ILE A 16 -5.81 -1.32 -11.00
N LEU A 17 -4.52 -1.08 -11.22
CA LEU A 17 -3.60 -0.53 -10.22
C LEU A 17 -4.02 0.88 -9.80
N GLU A 18 -4.38 1.75 -10.75
CA GLU A 18 -4.93 3.08 -10.46
C GLU A 18 -6.23 3.01 -9.65
N HIS A 19 -7.13 2.07 -9.99
CA HIS A 19 -8.35 1.87 -9.22
C HIS A 19 -8.05 1.44 -7.77
N VAL A 20 -7.14 0.48 -7.60
CA VAL A 20 -6.69 0.02 -6.28
C VAL A 20 -6.11 1.18 -5.46
N GLN A 21 -5.31 2.04 -6.09
CA GLN A 21 -4.75 3.22 -5.43
C GLN A 21 -5.84 4.22 -5.00
N ASN A 22 -6.79 4.52 -5.88
CA ASN A 22 -7.92 5.41 -5.54
C ASN A 22 -8.75 4.88 -4.37
N VAL A 23 -8.97 3.55 -4.31
CA VAL A 23 -9.66 2.91 -3.18
C VAL A 23 -8.83 3.05 -1.90
N GLN A 24 -7.53 2.82 -1.96
CA GLN A 24 -6.64 2.95 -0.80
C GLN A 24 -6.61 4.37 -0.23
N ASP A 25 -6.48 5.38 -1.11
CA ASP A 25 -6.48 6.79 -0.70
C ASP A 25 -7.83 7.17 -0.07
N GLY A 26 -8.94 6.64 -0.62
CA GLY A 26 -10.27 6.78 -0.04
C GLY A 26 -10.38 6.19 1.37
N VAL A 27 -9.88 4.96 1.58
CA VAL A 27 -9.88 4.31 2.90
C VAL A 27 -8.98 5.05 3.89
N ALA A 28 -7.80 5.49 3.48
CA ALA A 28 -6.90 6.27 4.33
C ALA A 28 -7.55 7.59 4.78
N SER A 29 -8.26 8.28 3.87
CA SER A 29 -9.02 9.49 4.21
C SER A 29 -10.16 9.21 5.20
N LEU A 30 -10.86 8.08 5.05
CA LEU A 30 -11.92 7.69 5.98
C LEU A 30 -11.39 7.35 7.37
N LEU A 31 -10.24 6.67 7.45
CA LEU A 31 -9.57 6.39 8.73
C LEU A 31 -9.20 7.69 9.45
N GLU A 32 -8.61 8.66 8.75
CA GLU A 32 -8.23 9.95 9.33
C GLU A 32 -9.45 10.76 9.81
N LYS A 33 -10.51 10.81 9.01
CA LYS A 33 -11.77 11.46 9.42
C LYS A 33 -12.40 10.76 10.62
N SER A 34 -12.39 9.43 10.65
CA SER A 34 -12.91 8.66 11.77
C SER A 34 -12.14 8.91 13.05
N ALA A 35 -10.81 9.00 12.98
CA ALA A 35 -9.95 9.29 14.12
C ALA A 35 -10.26 10.69 14.70
N LEU A 36 -10.34 11.68 13.82
CA LEU A 36 -10.64 13.07 14.17
C LEU A 36 -12.02 13.20 14.81
N SER A 37 -13.07 12.67 14.18
CA SER A 37 -14.43 12.75 14.73
C SER A 37 -14.56 12.03 16.07
N PHE A 38 -13.82 10.93 16.27
CA PHE A 38 -13.81 10.26 17.57
C PHE A 38 -13.05 11.07 18.63
N HIS A 39 -11.97 11.74 18.23
CA HIS A 39 -11.22 12.63 19.13
C HIS A 39 -12.08 13.81 19.59
N GLU A 40 -12.74 14.49 18.65
CA GLU A 40 -13.68 15.58 18.92
C GLU A 40 -14.80 15.14 19.88
N PHE A 41 -15.35 13.93 19.67
CA PHE A 41 -16.35 13.37 20.57
C PHE A 41 -15.85 13.20 22.01
N LEU A 42 -14.61 12.74 22.19
CA LEU A 42 -14.01 12.59 23.51
C LEU A 42 -13.83 13.95 24.20
N GLU A 43 -13.35 14.95 23.45
CA GLU A 43 -13.20 16.33 23.95
C GLU A 43 -14.55 16.93 24.37
N GLU A 44 -15.57 16.86 23.50
CA GLU A 44 -16.91 17.37 23.76
C GLU A 44 -17.56 16.74 25.01
N LYS A 45 -17.27 15.46 25.26
CA LYS A 45 -17.78 14.73 26.44
C LYS A 45 -16.84 14.81 27.63
N SER A 46 -15.71 15.51 27.53
CA SER A 46 -14.67 15.57 28.56
C SER A 46 -14.22 14.18 29.02
N LEU A 47 -14.24 13.22 28.09
CA LEU A 47 -13.79 11.85 28.32
C LEU A 47 -12.29 11.78 28.09
N LYS A 48 -11.57 11.18 29.03
CA LYS A 48 -10.17 10.83 28.80
C LYS A 48 -10.09 9.57 27.95
N ALA A 49 -9.19 9.56 27.00
CA ALA A 49 -8.79 8.34 26.32
C ALA A 49 -8.22 7.37 27.36
N ASP A 50 -8.88 6.22 27.50
CA ASP A 50 -8.32 5.10 28.25
C ASP A 50 -7.37 4.30 27.35
N GLU A 51 -6.74 3.28 27.91
CA GLU A 51 -5.80 2.43 27.18
C GLU A 51 -6.43 1.77 25.93
N LYS A 52 -7.72 1.43 25.98
CA LYS A 52 -8.41 0.81 24.84
C LYS A 52 -8.60 1.80 23.70
N VAL A 53 -8.94 3.04 24.03
CA VAL A 53 -9.04 4.14 23.06
C VAL A 53 -7.68 4.42 22.44
N LEU A 54 -6.61 4.50 23.25
CA LEU A 54 -5.25 4.71 22.74
C LEU A 54 -4.80 3.57 21.81
N ASN A 55 -5.06 2.32 22.18
CA ASN A 55 -4.76 1.17 21.34
C ASN A 55 -5.56 1.19 20.03
N ALA A 56 -6.81 1.68 20.04
CA ALA A 56 -7.59 1.83 18.83
C ALA A 56 -6.99 2.88 17.87
N TYR A 57 -6.49 4.01 18.39
CA TYR A 57 -5.75 4.98 17.58
C TYR A 57 -4.46 4.40 17.01
N GLN A 58 -3.70 3.64 17.81
CA GLN A 58 -2.50 2.96 17.34
C GLN A 58 -2.80 1.99 16.19
N TYR A 59 -3.89 1.21 16.27
CA TYR A 59 -4.30 0.34 15.16
C TYR A 59 -4.70 1.15 13.91
N GLN A 60 -5.33 2.31 14.06
CA GLN A 60 -5.64 3.19 12.94
C GLN A 60 -4.38 3.72 12.25
N ASP A 61 -3.36 4.11 13.02
CA ASP A 61 -2.08 4.55 12.48
C ASP A 61 -1.35 3.42 11.74
N VAL A 62 -1.33 2.21 12.29
CA VAL A 62 -0.76 1.03 11.62
C VAL A 62 -1.50 0.76 10.30
N MET A 63 -2.83 0.82 10.29
CA MET A 63 -3.61 0.66 9.06
C MET A 63 -3.26 1.74 8.01
N LYS A 64 -3.09 3.00 8.44
CA LYS A 64 -2.70 4.10 7.54
C LYS A 64 -1.31 3.87 6.94
N GLN A 65 -0.35 3.42 7.74
CA GLN A 65 1.00 3.08 7.28
C GLN A 65 0.99 1.93 6.26
N GLN A 66 0.22 0.87 6.52
CA GLN A 66 0.10 -0.26 5.59
C GLN A 66 -0.54 0.15 4.26
N LEU A 67 -1.58 0.99 4.29
CA LEU A 67 -2.19 1.53 3.07
C LEU A 67 -1.20 2.39 2.27
N SER A 68 -0.38 3.19 2.95
CA SER A 68 0.66 4.01 2.32
C SER A 68 1.74 3.16 1.64
N ALA A 69 2.23 2.12 2.33
CA ALA A 69 3.20 1.18 1.77
C ALA A 69 2.68 0.47 0.51
N LEU A 70 1.41 0.05 0.55
CA LEU A 70 0.77 -0.59 -0.58
C LEU A 70 0.59 0.38 -1.77
N SER A 71 0.23 1.64 -1.51
CA SER A 71 0.13 2.69 -2.53
C SER A 71 1.49 2.92 -3.21
N GLN A 72 2.61 2.93 -2.46
CA GLN A 72 3.95 3.03 -3.05
C GLN A 72 4.30 1.85 -3.95
N ALA A 73 3.98 0.62 -3.53
CA ALA A 73 4.20 -0.57 -4.36
C ALA A 73 3.39 -0.48 -5.67
N VAL A 74 2.14 -0.03 -5.60
CA VAL A 74 1.28 0.18 -6.78
C VAL A 74 1.89 1.20 -7.74
N ILE A 75 2.35 2.36 -7.25
CA ILE A 75 3.00 3.40 -8.06
C ILE A 75 4.24 2.85 -8.79
N VAL A 76 5.06 2.04 -8.10
CA VAL A 76 6.27 1.46 -8.69
C VAL A 76 5.91 0.55 -9.85
N VAL A 77 4.94 -0.35 -9.66
CA VAL A 77 4.50 -1.27 -10.71
C VAL A 77 3.89 -0.51 -11.90
N GLU A 78 3.04 0.47 -11.62
CA GLU A 78 2.41 1.32 -12.63
C GLU A 78 3.45 2.05 -13.49
N LYS A 79 4.44 2.69 -12.85
CA LYS A 79 5.55 3.37 -13.53
C LYS A 79 6.37 2.41 -14.39
N SER A 80 6.68 1.22 -13.88
CA SER A 80 7.41 0.21 -14.64
C SER A 80 6.64 -0.27 -15.87
N ILE A 81 5.32 -0.46 -15.74
CA ILE A 81 4.46 -0.82 -16.89
C ILE A 81 4.38 0.32 -17.91
N ARG A 82 4.15 1.56 -17.48
CA ARG A 82 4.07 2.72 -18.38
C ARG A 82 5.39 2.93 -19.13
N ALA A 83 6.53 2.91 -18.43
CA ALA A 83 7.84 3.03 -19.04
C ALA A 83 8.09 1.96 -20.11
N TYR A 84 7.51 0.77 -19.93
CA TYR A 84 7.58 -0.34 -20.86
C TYR A 84 6.65 -0.17 -22.08
N VAL A 85 5.40 0.27 -21.88
CA VAL A 85 4.40 0.43 -22.96
C VAL A 85 4.84 1.52 -23.96
N TYR A 86 5.49 2.58 -23.49
CA TYR A 86 5.84 3.74 -24.32
C TYR A 86 7.25 3.71 -24.95
N ARG A 87 8.01 2.60 -24.83
CA ARG A 87 9.31 2.44 -25.52
C ARG A 87 9.14 1.85 -26.95
N PRO A 88 9.98 2.24 -27.93
CA PRO A 88 10.03 1.59 -29.25
C PRO A 88 10.43 0.11 -29.12
N LYS A 89 9.83 -0.81 -29.90
CA LYS A 89 9.95 -2.26 -29.68
C LYS A 89 10.51 -3.02 -30.88
N ASP A 90 11.57 -3.79 -30.63
CA ASP A 90 11.89 -5.06 -31.31
C ASP A 90 11.29 -6.23 -30.48
N GLU A 91 10.90 -7.34 -31.12
CA GLU A 91 10.24 -8.48 -30.44
C GLU A 91 11.13 -9.23 -29.43
N GLU A 92 12.45 -9.30 -29.62
CA GLU A 92 13.37 -9.89 -28.63
C GLU A 92 13.48 -9.00 -27.38
N VAL A 93 13.57 -7.69 -27.60
CA VAL A 93 13.57 -6.67 -26.53
C VAL A 93 12.24 -6.70 -25.76
N PHE A 94 11.14 -7.10 -26.40
CA PHE A 94 9.83 -7.22 -25.77
C PHE A 94 9.79 -8.33 -24.71
N CYS A 95 10.32 -9.52 -25.00
CA CYS A 95 10.33 -10.65 -24.07
C CYS A 95 11.26 -10.42 -22.89
N GLU A 96 12.50 -9.99 -23.13
CA GLU A 96 13.46 -9.70 -22.06
C GLU A 96 12.96 -8.63 -21.09
N ASN A 97 12.26 -7.62 -21.60
CA ASN A 97 11.73 -6.56 -20.77
C ASN A 97 10.47 -6.98 -19.98
N ILE A 98 9.68 -7.93 -20.46
CA ILE A 98 8.60 -8.55 -19.65
C ILE A 98 9.19 -9.33 -18.49
N ASP A 99 10.27 -10.09 -18.73
CA ASP A 99 10.93 -10.85 -17.66
C ASP A 99 11.51 -9.92 -16.60
N LYS A 100 12.15 -8.81 -17.01
CA LYS A 100 12.63 -7.76 -16.09
C LYS A 100 11.50 -7.11 -15.30
N LEU A 101 10.39 -6.76 -15.94
CA LEU A 101 9.21 -6.21 -15.29
C LEU A 101 8.64 -7.21 -14.26
N LEU A 102 8.55 -8.49 -14.62
CA LEU A 102 8.08 -9.55 -13.74
C LEU A 102 8.97 -9.70 -12.50
N VAL A 103 10.30 -9.60 -12.67
CA VAL A 103 11.26 -9.61 -11.55
C VAL A 103 11.02 -8.43 -10.62
N GLN A 104 10.92 -7.20 -11.15
CA GLN A 104 10.66 -6.01 -10.35
C GLN A 104 9.34 -6.09 -9.58
N ILE A 105 8.27 -6.57 -10.23
CA ILE A 105 6.97 -6.76 -9.57
C ILE A 105 7.08 -7.79 -8.44
N LYS A 106 7.80 -8.90 -8.66
CA LYS A 106 8.02 -9.92 -7.62
C LYS A 106 8.84 -9.39 -6.45
N GLU A 107 9.86 -8.59 -6.71
CA GLU A 107 10.66 -7.94 -5.67
C GLU A 107 9.80 -6.95 -4.86
N SER A 108 9.02 -6.07 -5.52
CA SER A 108 8.10 -5.16 -4.84
C SER A 108 7.03 -5.91 -4.02
N LEU A 109 6.52 -7.03 -4.55
CA LEU A 109 5.58 -7.89 -3.82
C LEU A 109 6.24 -8.53 -2.58
N GLN A 110 7.49 -8.97 -2.69
CA GLN A 110 8.23 -9.56 -1.57
C GLN A 110 8.49 -8.51 -0.49
N VAL A 111 8.86 -7.29 -0.85
CA VAL A 111 9.01 -6.18 0.09
C VAL A 111 7.69 -5.87 0.80
N ALA A 112 6.58 -5.79 0.05
CA ALA A 112 5.26 -5.55 0.65
C ALA A 112 4.83 -6.66 1.61
N LYS A 113 5.13 -7.93 1.29
CA LYS A 113 4.89 -9.08 2.18
C LYS A 113 5.75 -9.03 3.44
N GLN A 114 7.04 -8.71 3.31
CA GLN A 114 7.92 -8.57 4.46
C GLN A 114 7.45 -7.45 5.38
N GLN A 115 7.08 -6.29 4.82
CA GLN A 115 6.50 -5.20 5.58
C GLN A 115 5.23 -5.65 6.31
N GLN A 116 4.32 -6.34 5.63
CA GLN A 116 3.12 -6.91 6.26
C GLN A 116 3.46 -7.86 7.43
N GLU A 117 4.44 -8.75 7.25
CA GLU A 117 4.91 -9.68 8.28
C GLU A 117 5.51 -8.94 9.48
N ASP A 118 6.42 -7.99 9.25
CA ASP A 118 7.05 -7.16 10.29
C ASP A 118 6.01 -6.37 11.09
N PHE A 119 5.00 -5.83 10.41
CA PHE A 119 3.88 -5.12 11.06
C PHE A 119 2.97 -6.07 11.85
N SER A 120 2.69 -7.27 11.34
CA SER A 120 1.83 -8.25 12.01
C SER A 120 2.51 -8.93 13.21
N GLY A 121 3.84 -9.10 13.16
CA GLY A 121 4.64 -9.62 14.26
C GLY A 121 4.72 -8.64 15.43
N ASN A 122 4.87 -7.35 15.15
CA ASN A 122 4.99 -6.32 16.21
C ASN A 122 3.64 -5.84 16.77
N ALA A 123 2.55 -5.88 16.00
CA ALA A 123 1.23 -5.40 16.45
C ALA A 123 0.45 -6.41 17.32
N LEU A 124 0.84 -7.69 17.31
CA LEU A 124 0.10 -8.79 17.96
C LEU A 124 0.86 -9.47 19.11
N ASP A 125 2.16 -9.23 19.27
CA ASP A 125 2.94 -9.87 20.32
C ASP A 125 2.78 -9.12 21.66
N LYS A 126 1.97 -9.66 22.56
CA LYS A 126 1.68 -9.14 23.91
C LYS A 126 2.91 -9.02 24.83
N LYS A 127 4.11 -9.33 24.33
CA LYS A 127 5.38 -9.29 25.08
C LYS A 127 6.17 -7.99 24.90
N HIS A 128 5.85 -7.17 23.90
CA HIS A 128 6.47 -5.86 23.72
C HIS A 128 5.48 -4.74 24.10
N HIS A 129 5.13 -4.69 25.39
CA HIS A 129 4.61 -3.48 26.04
C HIS A 129 5.73 -2.44 26.31
N GLU A 130 6.95 -2.71 25.84
CA GLU A 130 8.03 -1.73 25.82
C GLU A 130 7.91 -0.92 24.53
N GLU A 131 7.33 0.27 24.71
CA GLU A 131 7.68 1.49 23.99
C GLU A 131 8.12 1.27 22.54
N VAL A 132 7.14 1.19 21.66
CA VAL A 132 7.33 1.64 20.30
C VAL A 132 7.49 3.17 20.35
N GLU A 133 8.68 3.66 20.72
CA GLU A 133 9.08 5.05 20.52
C GLU A 133 9.37 5.26 19.03
N PHE A 134 8.60 6.14 18.39
CA PHE A 134 8.96 6.70 17.09
C PHE A 134 9.04 8.22 17.20
N PHE A 135 10.24 8.73 16.83
CA PHE A 135 10.63 10.14 16.74
C PHE A 135 9.73 10.97 15.82
#